data_AF-A0A3N5EID4-F1
#
_entry.id   AF-A0A3N5EID4-F1
#
_cell.length_a   1.000
_cell.length_b   1.000
_cell.length_c   1.000
_cell.angle_alpha   90.00
_cell.angle_beta   90.00
_cell.angle_gamma   90.00
#
_symmetry.space_group_name_H-M   'P 1'
#
loop_
_entity.id
_entity.type
_entity.pdbx_description
1 polymer ?
#
loop_
_entity_poly.entity_id
_entity_poly.type
_entity_poly.pdbx_seq_one_letter_code
_entity_poly.pdbx_strand_id
1 'polypeptide(L)'
;MKLICYRTSFYGGSGKPCEEAIFGEFIQTDQRTLKSFEKHDKKFKEKWTDKGENHRVTKHGIARDFSCYMWFVEISTLEELFKFIKKYDPVVLSHSHTFRDGSDEIMEIEIYDEYRE
;
A
#
# COMPACT_ATOMS: atom_id res chain seq x y z
N MET A 1 -12.85 5.68 -7.23
CA MET A 1 -11.90 4.74 -6.59
C MET A 1 -10.67 5.53 -6.14
N LYS A 2 -10.11 5.18 -4.98
CA LYS A 2 -8.89 5.81 -4.44
C LYS A 2 -7.73 4.84 -4.66
N LEU A 3 -6.73 5.25 -5.44
CA LEU A 3 -5.60 4.41 -5.85
C LEU A 3 -4.33 4.94 -5.20
N ILE A 4 -3.48 4.05 -4.67
CA ILE A 4 -2.12 4.44 -4.27
C ILE A 4 -1.38 4.90 -5.53
N CYS A 5 -0.71 6.04 -5.49
CA CYS A 5 -0.01 6.60 -6.63
C CYS A 5 1.47 6.79 -6.33
N TYR A 6 2.34 6.39 -7.25
CA TYR A 6 3.78 6.63 -7.15
C TYR A 6 4.43 6.75 -8.54
N ARG A 7 5.68 7.22 -8.57
CA ARG A 7 6.53 7.26 -9.76
C ARG A 7 7.66 6.25 -9.63
N THR A 8 8.04 5.59 -10.72
CA THR A 8 9.15 4.63 -10.72
C THR A 8 10.46 5.30 -10.34
N SER A 9 10.71 6.50 -10.85
CA SER A 9 11.87 7.35 -10.54
C SER A 9 11.95 7.75 -9.06
N PHE A 10 10.83 7.73 -8.33
CA PHE A 10 10.76 8.13 -6.92
C PHE A 10 10.95 6.94 -5.97
N TYR A 11 11.77 5.97 -6.35
CA TYR A 11 12.09 4.84 -5.48
C TYR A 11 12.67 5.34 -4.15
N GLY A 12 12.03 4.97 -3.04
CA GLY A 12 12.36 5.49 -1.71
C GLY A 12 11.52 6.68 -1.23
N GLY A 13 10.50 7.11 -2.00
CA GLY A 13 9.44 7.99 -1.51
C GLY A 13 9.71 9.50 -1.66
N SER A 14 10.61 9.91 -2.56
CA SER A 14 10.92 11.33 -2.72
C SER A 14 9.94 12.04 -3.65
N GLY A 15 8.93 12.70 -3.08
CA GLY A 15 8.14 13.74 -3.78
C GLY A 15 6.72 13.36 -4.18
N LYS A 16 5.99 14.36 -4.66
CA LYS A 16 4.61 14.25 -5.14
C LYS A 16 4.60 13.63 -6.55
N PRO A 17 3.96 12.46 -6.78
CA PRO A 17 4.11 11.73 -8.04
C PRO A 17 3.40 12.39 -9.23
N CYS A 18 2.32 13.14 -8.99
CA CYS A 18 1.64 13.92 -10.04
C CYS A 18 0.85 15.08 -9.44
N GLU A 19 0.31 15.95 -10.27
CA GLU A 19 -0.43 17.13 -9.82
C GLU A 19 -1.71 16.75 -9.07
N GLU A 20 -2.38 15.70 -9.54
CA GLU A 20 -3.62 15.14 -9.01
C GLU A 20 -3.41 14.35 -7.71
N ALA A 21 -2.15 14.06 -7.34
CA ALA A 21 -1.88 13.27 -6.16
C ALA A 21 -2.24 14.03 -4.86
N ILE A 22 -2.92 13.35 -3.96
CA ILE A 22 -3.32 13.84 -2.64
C ILE A 22 -2.60 12.99 -1.59
N PHE A 23 -1.92 13.65 -0.65
CA PHE A 23 -1.28 12.95 0.45
C PHE A 23 -2.32 12.64 1.52
N GLY A 24 -2.45 11.39 1.91
CA GLY A 24 -3.48 10.97 2.84
C GLY A 24 -3.04 9.81 3.72
N GLU A 25 -3.74 9.67 4.83
CA GLU A 25 -3.57 8.53 5.74
C GLU A 25 -4.12 7.24 5.09
N PHE A 26 -3.45 6.15 5.39
CA PHE A 26 -3.76 4.80 4.96
C PHE A 26 -3.37 3.81 6.05
N ILE A 27 -4.19 2.79 6.23
CA ILE A 27 -3.96 1.76 7.24
C ILE A 27 -3.37 0.54 6.55
N GLN A 28 -2.10 0.27 6.80
CA GLN A 28 -1.45 -0.95 6.35
C GLN A 28 -1.62 -2.06 7.39
N THR A 29 -2.21 -3.19 7.00
CA THR A 29 -2.24 -4.38 7.87
C THR A 29 -0.99 -5.24 7.66
N ASP A 30 -0.22 -5.48 8.73
CA ASP A 30 0.86 -6.46 8.75
C ASP A 30 0.31 -7.80 9.24
N GLN A 31 0.14 -8.75 8.31
CA GLN A 31 -0.35 -10.11 8.59
C GLN A 31 0.80 -11.13 8.59
N ARG A 32 0.86 -11.94 9.64
CA ARG A 32 1.78 -13.08 9.76
C ARG A 32 1.02 -14.38 9.89
N THR A 33 1.62 -15.47 9.41
CA THR A 33 1.01 -16.82 9.43
C THR A 33 1.08 -17.50 10.80
N LEU A 34 1.84 -16.94 11.76
CA LEU A 34 1.90 -17.46 13.12
C LEU A 34 0.54 -17.34 13.79
N LYS A 35 0.13 -18.38 14.51
CA LYS A 35 -1.25 -18.51 15.03
C LYS A 35 -1.50 -17.82 16.38
N SER A 36 -0.48 -17.25 17.01
CA SER A 36 -0.64 -16.50 18.26
C SER A 36 0.53 -15.53 18.47
N PHE A 37 0.34 -14.54 19.34
CA PHE A 37 1.39 -13.58 19.68
C PHE A 37 2.56 -14.27 20.39
N GLU A 38 2.31 -15.21 21.30
CA GLU A 38 3.38 -15.92 22.02
C GLU A 38 4.29 -16.72 21.08
N LYS A 39 3.72 -17.31 20.02
CA LYS A 39 4.51 -18.00 18.99
C LYS A 39 5.40 -17.05 18.21
N HIS A 40 4.91 -15.85 17.92
CA HIS A 40 5.71 -14.79 17.31
C HIS A 40 6.83 -14.37 18.27
N ASP A 41 6.48 -14.04 19.50
CA ASP A 41 7.40 -13.52 20.51
C ASP A 41 8.53 -14.49 20.83
N LYS A 42 8.21 -15.78 20.93
CA LYS A 42 9.22 -16.83 21.13
C LYS A 42 10.16 -16.98 19.93
N LYS A 43 9.63 -16.87 18.71
CA LYS A 43 10.41 -17.07 17.48
C LYS A 43 11.33 -15.89 17.19
N PHE A 44 10.83 -14.68 17.33
CA PHE A 44 11.56 -13.45 16.98
C PHE A 44 12.20 -12.75 18.18
N LYS A 45 11.95 -13.24 19.40
CA LYS A 45 12.42 -12.63 20.66
C LYS A 45 12.02 -11.15 20.79
N GLU A 46 10.88 -10.80 20.22
CA GLU A 46 10.30 -9.46 20.19
C GLU A 46 8.79 -9.57 20.39
N LYS A 47 8.21 -8.74 21.26
CA LYS A 47 6.75 -8.77 21.47
C LYS A 47 6.02 -8.19 20.27
N TRP A 48 5.10 -8.97 19.70
CA TRP A 48 4.27 -8.55 18.58
C TRP A 48 3.51 -7.24 18.85
N THR A 49 3.05 -7.08 20.09
CA THR A 49 2.24 -5.95 20.57
C THR A 49 3.04 -4.66 20.78
N ASP A 50 4.38 -4.71 20.73
CA ASP A 50 5.20 -3.51 20.95
C ASP A 50 5.22 -2.57 19.72
N LYS A 51 4.77 -3.04 18.56
CA LYS A 51 4.70 -2.24 17.32
C LYS A 51 3.31 -2.35 16.69
N GLY A 52 2.86 -1.25 16.11
CA GLY A 52 1.54 -1.14 15.46
C GLY A 52 0.39 -1.10 16.46
N GLU A 53 -0.82 -1.17 15.93
CA GLU A 53 -2.07 -1.07 16.69
C GLU A 53 -3.06 -2.18 16.28
N ASN A 54 -4.22 -2.25 16.92
CA ASN A 54 -5.30 -3.18 16.59
C ASN A 54 -4.83 -4.65 16.43
N HIS A 55 -3.99 -5.11 17.37
CA HIS A 55 -3.44 -6.47 17.34
C HIS A 55 -4.55 -7.50 17.49
N ARG A 56 -4.59 -8.45 16.55
CA ARG A 56 -5.65 -9.47 16.52
C ARG A 56 -5.14 -10.81 16.00
N VAL A 57 -5.80 -11.89 16.43
CA VAL A 57 -5.64 -13.21 15.84
C VAL A 57 -6.69 -13.37 14.74
N THR A 58 -6.27 -13.80 13.56
CA THR A 58 -7.12 -14.04 12.39
C THR A 58 -7.15 -15.54 12.06
N LYS A 59 -8.07 -15.96 11.17
CA LYS A 59 -8.08 -17.35 10.65
C LYS A 59 -6.72 -17.76 10.06
N HIS A 60 -6.00 -16.79 9.49
CA HIS A 60 -4.74 -16.99 8.79
C HIS A 60 -3.51 -16.86 9.69
N GLY A 61 -3.61 -16.17 10.82
CA GLY A 61 -2.55 -16.08 11.81
C GLY A 61 -2.73 -14.90 12.76
N ILE A 62 -1.80 -13.96 12.78
CA ILE A 62 -1.88 -12.73 13.58
C ILE A 62 -1.79 -11.53 12.66
N ALA A 63 -2.45 -10.44 13.03
CA ALA A 63 -2.45 -9.18 12.32
C ALA A 63 -2.28 -8.00 13.28
N ARG A 64 -1.78 -6.90 12.75
CA ARG A 64 -1.72 -5.58 13.39
C ARG A 64 -1.78 -4.52 12.30
N ASP A 65 -2.14 -3.31 12.68
CA ASP A 65 -2.33 -2.20 11.77
C ASP A 65 -1.25 -1.15 12.00
N PHE A 66 -0.85 -0.47 10.94
CA PHE A 66 0.03 0.69 10.98
C PHE A 66 -0.65 1.83 10.23
N SER A 67 -0.81 2.98 10.89
CA SER A 67 -1.11 4.22 10.19
C SER A 67 0.14 4.66 9.44
N CYS A 68 0.00 4.79 8.13
CA CYS A 68 1.02 5.34 7.25
C CYS A 68 0.40 6.38 6.33
N TYR A 69 1.24 7.14 5.64
CA TYR A 69 0.80 8.14 4.69
C TYR A 69 1.32 7.81 3.30
N MET A 70 0.44 7.90 2.32
CA MET A 70 0.74 7.61 0.93
C MET A 70 0.15 8.69 0.03
N TRP A 71 0.68 8.78 -1.18
CA TRP A 71 0.07 9.56 -2.25
C TRP A 71 -1.06 8.75 -2.88
N PHE A 72 -2.17 9.43 -3.15
CA PHE A 72 -3.36 8.85 -3.75
C PHE A 72 -3.82 9.65 -4.94
N VAL A 73 -4.45 8.99 -5.91
CA VAL A 73 -5.29 9.67 -6.90
C VAL A 73 -6.71 9.14 -6.78
N GLU A 74 -7.67 10.04 -6.98
CA GLU A 74 -9.09 9.71 -7.03
C GLU A 74 -9.55 9.64 -8.48
N ILE A 75 -9.96 8.46 -8.91
CA ILE A 75 -10.48 8.21 -10.26
C ILE A 75 -11.89 7.65 -10.11
N SER A 76 -12.90 8.44 -10.45
CA SER A 76 -14.30 8.09 -10.29
C SER A 76 -14.91 7.51 -11.57
N THR A 77 -14.30 7.76 -12.73
CA THR A 77 -14.81 7.29 -14.03
C THR A 77 -13.72 6.69 -14.90
N LEU A 78 -14.14 5.88 -15.88
CA LEU A 78 -13.22 5.34 -16.90
C LEU A 78 -12.64 6.45 -17.78
N GLU A 79 -13.40 7.53 -18.03
CA GLU A 79 -12.91 8.68 -18.79
C GLU A 79 -11.79 9.43 -18.04
N GLU A 80 -11.93 9.60 -16.72
CA GLU A 80 -10.86 10.14 -15.88
C GLU A 80 -9.61 9.27 -15.91
N LEU A 81 -9.77 7.94 -15.88
CA LEU A 81 -8.65 7.01 -16.03
C LEU A 81 -7.93 7.20 -17.37
N PHE A 82 -8.67 7.28 -18.48
CA PHE A 82 -8.07 7.49 -19.80
C PHE A 82 -7.40 8.86 -19.94
N LYS A 83 -7.96 9.92 -19.33
CA LYS A 83 -7.31 11.24 -19.27
C LYS A 83 -6.01 11.18 -18.47
N PHE A 84 -6.00 10.47 -17.34
CA PHE A 84 -4.82 10.27 -16.52
C PHE A 84 -3.72 9.52 -17.30
N ILE A 85 -4.06 8.39 -17.92
CA ILE A 85 -3.12 7.60 -18.73
C ILE A 85 -2.54 8.46 -19.85
N LYS A 86 -3.38 9.18 -20.61
CA LYS A 86 -2.92 10.06 -21.69
C LYS A 86 -1.98 11.18 -21.22
N LYS A 87 -2.13 11.65 -19.98
CA LYS A 87 -1.30 12.73 -19.40
C LYS A 87 0.09 12.24 -18.97
N TYR A 88 0.19 11.01 -18.45
CA TYR A 88 1.37 10.50 -17.77
C TYR A 88 2.00 9.24 -18.39
N ASP A 89 1.52 8.81 -19.56
CA ASP A 89 1.96 7.61 -20.28
C ASP A 89 3.50 7.44 -20.29
N PRO A 90 4.04 6.26 -19.91
CA PRO A 90 3.33 5.03 -19.57
C PRO A 90 2.86 4.95 -18.11
N VAL A 91 1.71 4.29 -17.92
CA VAL A 91 1.10 4.07 -16.60
C VAL A 91 0.77 2.59 -16.40
N VAL A 92 1.07 2.06 -15.22
CA VAL A 92 0.73 0.68 -14.82
C VAL A 92 -0.36 0.72 -13.75
N LEU A 93 -1.42 -0.06 -13.94
CA LEU A 93 -2.47 -0.27 -12.94
C LEU A 93 -2.35 -1.71 -12.43
N SER A 94 -2.15 -1.88 -11.13
CA SER A 94 -1.91 -3.18 -10.50
C SER A 94 -2.59 -3.30 -9.14
N HIS A 95 -2.70 -4.52 -8.64
CA HIS A 95 -2.93 -4.74 -7.20
C HIS A 95 -1.65 -4.43 -6.45
N SER A 96 -1.75 -3.75 -5.30
CA SER A 96 -0.58 -3.48 -4.50
C SER A 96 0.01 -4.74 -3.92
N HIS A 97 1.27 -5.00 -4.27
CA HIS A 97 2.01 -6.13 -3.72
C HIS A 97 2.60 -5.83 -2.33
N THR A 98 2.83 -4.55 -2.03
CA THR A 98 3.43 -4.06 -0.77
C THR A 98 2.39 -3.84 0.31
N PHE A 99 1.21 -3.34 -0.06
CA PHE A 99 0.14 -3.03 0.86
C PHE A 99 -0.96 -4.08 0.72
N ARG A 100 -0.82 -5.18 1.46
CA ARG A 100 -1.85 -6.23 1.56
C ARG A 100 -2.59 -6.04 2.86
N ASP A 101 -3.84 -5.58 2.84
CA ASP A 101 -4.62 -5.39 4.07
C ASP A 101 -5.53 -6.59 4.40
N GLY A 102 -5.27 -7.76 3.81
CA GLY A 102 -6.13 -8.93 3.95
C GLY A 102 -7.47 -8.81 3.20
N SER A 103 -7.78 -7.64 2.65
CA SER A 103 -8.67 -7.46 1.50
C SER A 103 -7.79 -7.38 0.25
N ASP A 104 -8.07 -8.20 -0.76
CA ASP A 104 -7.26 -8.28 -1.99
C ASP A 104 -7.47 -7.05 -2.92
N GLU A 105 -7.90 -5.91 -2.40
CA GLU A 105 -8.56 -4.85 -3.18
C GLU A 105 -7.81 -3.51 -3.26
N ILE A 106 -6.62 -3.39 -2.64
CA ILE A 106 -5.84 -2.16 -2.76
C ILE A 106 -5.23 -2.11 -4.16
N MET A 107 -5.76 -1.21 -4.98
CA MET A 107 -5.25 -0.92 -6.31
C MET A 107 -4.23 0.23 -6.25
N GLU A 108 -3.19 0.11 -7.05
CA GLU A 108 -2.16 1.13 -7.21
C GLU A 108 -1.99 1.51 -8.69
N ILE A 109 -1.55 2.74 -8.90
CA ILE A 109 -1.28 3.32 -10.21
C ILE A 109 0.13 3.93 -10.21
N GLU A 110 0.98 3.35 -11.04
CA GLU A 110 2.38 3.73 -11.19
C GLU A 110 2.56 4.56 -12.46
N ILE A 111 3.13 5.75 -12.31
CA ILE A 111 3.66 6.53 -13.44
C ILE A 111 5.06 5.99 -13.73
N TYR A 112 5.20 5.31 -14.87
CA TYR A 112 6.40 4.58 -15.22
C TYR A 112 7.35 5.47 -16.04
N ASP A 113 8.06 6.36 -15.35
CA ASP A 113 8.91 7.38 -15.98
C ASP A 113 10.39 6.98 -16.11
N GLU A 114 10.80 5.88 -15.49
CA GLU A 114 12.15 5.33 -15.57
C GLU A 114 12.12 3.81 -15.59
N TYR A 115 13.16 3.20 -16.17
CA TYR A 115 13.31 1.74 -16.20
C TYR A 115 13.68 1.18 -14.82
N ARG A 116 12.97 0.14 -14.37
CA ARG A 116 13.36 -0.71 -13.24
C ARG A 116 13.51 -2.16 -13.71
N GLU A 117 14.69 -2.74 -13.48
CA GLU A 117 14.97 -4.18 -13.68
C GLU A 117 14.17 -5.08 -12.74
#